data_AF-A0AA88M5L1-F1
#
_entry.id   AF-A0AA88M5L1-F1
#
_cell.length_a   1.000
_cell.length_b   1.000
_cell.length_c   1.000
_cell.angle_alpha   90.00
_cell.angle_beta   90.00
_cell.angle_gamma   90.00
#
_symmetry.space_group_name_H-M   'P 1'
#
loop_
_entity.id
_entity.type
_entity.pdbx_description
1 polymer ?
#
loop_
_entity_poly.entity_id
_entity_poly.type
_entity_poly.pdbx_seq_one_letter_code
_entity_poly.pdbx_strand_id
1 'polypeptide(L)'
;MSQYITQLQVSLNEDEENNLRKQGFTKISGDLNRGAGGKFIYLWYKKGQGSPITRIQFTFNDEMSQGLRAAGYEKIDRDLNTGAGGDFIFLWFYRGSSKYDVPIVDLQVSTEAADEAPKFNVGFDRLACDLNRKAEGNWIYLWVKREKPVYICDVTATDNYGSDAMNFQNAYIRVDEDTNRGAGGASIFIWYRLTTDPQQGLKDLKVSTSDEEYQGFKNQQYQSVNVNLNTGTGGSPVYLWYKRADCSIRSLSLIINMEAVELYDRSGVQVIKKNLNSGNKGATEYLCYYR
;
A
#
# COMPACT_ATOMS: atom_id res chain seq x y z
N MET A 1 13.05 15.58 22.70
CA MET A 1 12.90 15.82 21.25
C MET A 1 12.40 14.55 20.59
N SER A 2 11.43 14.64 19.68
CA SER A 2 10.82 13.47 19.02
C SER A 2 11.81 12.75 18.11
N GLN A 3 11.86 11.43 18.14
CA GLN A 3 12.71 10.61 17.26
C GLN A 3 11.84 9.95 16.19
N TYR A 4 12.10 10.25 14.92
CA TYR A 4 11.39 9.70 13.76
C TYR A 4 12.26 8.69 13.02
N ILE A 5 11.67 7.83 12.20
CA ILE A 5 12.45 6.99 11.29
C ILE A 5 13.03 7.89 10.20
N THR A 6 14.36 7.96 10.15
CA THR A 6 15.09 8.83 9.19
C THR A 6 15.85 8.05 8.14
N GLN A 7 16.10 6.76 8.38
CA GLN A 7 16.87 5.89 7.48
C GLN A 7 16.24 4.51 7.42
N LEU A 8 16.29 3.91 6.24
CA LEU A 8 15.90 2.53 5.96
C LEU A 8 17.05 1.82 5.26
N GLN A 9 17.23 0.53 5.58
CA GLN A 9 18.21 -0.36 4.97
C GLN A 9 17.61 -1.77 4.81
N VAL A 10 18.23 -2.57 3.95
CA VAL A 10 17.88 -3.97 3.70
C VAL A 10 19.14 -4.81 3.87
N SER A 11 19.03 -5.94 4.57
CA SER A 11 20.09 -6.95 4.65
C SER A 11 19.71 -8.21 3.87
N LEU A 12 20.65 -8.80 3.15
CA LEU A 12 20.51 -10.03 2.39
C LEU A 12 21.30 -11.21 3.00
N ASN A 13 22.11 -10.96 4.03
CA ASN A 13 22.91 -11.97 4.73
C ASN A 13 23.29 -11.47 6.13
N GLU A 14 23.83 -12.38 6.95
CA GLU A 14 24.18 -12.12 8.34
C GLU A 14 25.31 -11.09 8.53
N ASP A 15 26.27 -11.02 7.60
CA ASP A 15 27.35 -10.02 7.66
C ASP A 15 26.79 -8.59 7.53
N GLU A 16 25.86 -8.39 6.60
CA GLU A 16 25.14 -7.11 6.46
C GLU A 16 24.31 -6.79 7.72
N GLU A 17 23.61 -7.77 8.29
CA GLU A 17 22.89 -7.57 9.56
C GLU A 17 23.82 -7.12 10.68
N ASN A 18 24.98 -7.76 10.83
CA ASN A 18 25.97 -7.44 11.84
C ASN A 18 26.54 -6.03 11.64
N ASN A 19 26.77 -5.63 10.39
CA ASN A 19 27.20 -4.28 10.06
C ASN A 19 26.13 -3.23 10.36
N LEU A 20 24.85 -3.51 10.08
CA LEU A 20 23.74 -2.61 10.39
C LEU A 20 23.52 -2.47 11.92
N ARG A 21 23.64 -3.58 12.67
CA ARG A 21 23.62 -3.56 14.15
C ARG A 21 24.70 -2.65 14.71
N LYS A 22 25.95 -2.77 14.23
CA LYS A 22 27.08 -1.91 14.66
C LYS A 22 26.83 -0.42 14.35
N GLN A 23 26.08 -0.12 13.30
CA GLN A 23 25.69 1.24 12.92
C GLN A 23 24.47 1.77 13.69
N GLY A 24 23.90 0.98 14.61
CA GLY A 24 22.76 1.36 15.44
C GLY A 24 21.41 1.30 14.71
N PHE A 25 21.29 0.49 13.65
CA PHE A 25 20.00 0.19 13.05
C PHE A 25 19.25 -0.86 13.89
N THR A 26 17.92 -0.75 13.88
CA THR A 26 17.00 -1.71 14.47
C THR A 26 16.44 -2.62 13.38
N LYS A 27 16.56 -3.93 13.56
CA LYS A 27 15.98 -4.95 12.68
C LYS A 27 14.47 -4.97 12.87
N ILE A 28 13.73 -5.01 11.77
CA ILE A 28 12.30 -5.34 11.80
C ILE A 28 12.18 -6.86 11.73
N SER A 29 11.46 -7.46 12.69
CA SER A 29 11.22 -8.90 12.71
C SER A 29 10.30 -9.31 11.56
N GLY A 30 10.60 -10.45 10.93
CA GLY A 30 9.86 -10.98 9.79
C GLY A 30 10.77 -11.09 8.58
N ASP A 31 11.07 -12.32 8.17
CA ASP A 31 11.79 -12.59 6.94
C ASP A 31 10.90 -12.26 5.74
N LEU A 32 11.37 -11.39 4.86
CA LEU A 32 10.60 -10.94 3.70
C LEU A 32 10.39 -12.04 2.66
N ASN A 33 11.22 -13.09 2.69
CA ASN A 33 11.10 -14.26 1.82
C ASN A 33 10.45 -15.47 2.51
N ARG A 34 9.79 -15.28 3.66
CA ARG A 34 9.25 -16.40 4.44
C ARG A 34 8.31 -17.25 3.59
N GLY A 35 8.59 -18.54 3.52
CA GLY A 35 7.80 -19.52 2.76
C GLY A 35 8.12 -19.60 1.27
N ALA A 36 8.81 -18.60 0.69
CA ALA A 36 9.18 -18.57 -0.73
C ALA A 36 10.53 -19.26 -1.01
N GLY A 37 11.34 -19.47 0.04
CA GLY A 37 12.73 -19.89 -0.10
C GLY A 37 13.64 -18.71 -0.45
N GLY A 38 14.89 -18.96 -0.84
CA GLY A 38 15.86 -17.91 -1.14
C GLY A 38 16.61 -17.37 0.07
N LYS A 39 17.05 -16.11 0.00
CA LYS A 39 17.81 -15.47 1.08
C LYS A 39 16.90 -15.06 2.21
N PHE A 40 17.40 -15.10 3.45
CA PHE A 40 16.76 -14.41 4.56
C PHE A 40 16.94 -12.90 4.40
N ILE A 41 15.85 -12.19 4.16
CA ILE A 41 15.86 -10.75 3.88
C ILE A 41 15.13 -10.02 5.00
N TYR A 42 15.73 -8.95 5.49
CA TYR A 42 15.14 -8.15 6.57
C TYR A 42 15.25 -6.66 6.30
N LEU A 43 14.20 -5.94 6.69
CA LEU A 43 14.19 -4.49 6.73
C LEU A 43 14.79 -3.99 8.04
N TRP A 44 15.47 -2.84 7.95
CA TRP A 44 16.10 -2.18 9.08
C TRP A 44 15.75 -0.70 9.05
N TYR A 45 15.56 -0.12 10.24
CA TYR A 45 15.36 1.32 10.37
C TYR A 45 16.31 1.93 11.39
N LYS A 46 16.56 3.22 11.26
CA LYS A 46 17.24 4.01 12.29
C LYS A 46 16.44 5.27 12.58
N LYS A 47 16.22 5.52 13.87
CA LYS A 47 15.56 6.73 14.35
C LYS A 47 16.56 7.86 14.55
N GLY A 48 16.14 9.07 14.24
CA GLY A 48 17.00 10.26 14.29
C GLY A 48 16.21 11.57 14.45
N GLN A 49 16.95 12.67 14.43
CA GLN A 49 16.42 14.05 14.53
C GLN A 49 16.41 14.78 13.17
N GLY A 50 16.92 14.14 12.11
CA GLY A 50 16.97 14.72 10.76
C GLY A 50 15.63 14.63 10.02
N SER A 51 15.67 14.84 8.71
CA SER A 51 14.49 14.77 7.85
C SER A 51 13.80 13.40 7.96
N PRO A 52 12.56 13.35 8.49
CA PRO A 52 11.86 12.09 8.68
C PRO A 52 11.43 11.49 7.36
N ILE A 53 11.36 10.16 7.30
CA ILE A 53 10.69 9.46 6.22
C ILE A 53 9.17 9.59 6.44
N THR A 54 8.46 10.02 5.40
CA THR A 54 7.01 10.29 5.46
C THR A 54 6.21 9.38 4.54
N ARG A 55 6.82 8.83 3.49
CA ARG A 55 6.17 7.87 2.57
C ARG A 55 7.14 6.76 2.18
N ILE A 56 6.59 5.56 2.02
CA ILE A 56 7.27 4.38 1.51
C ILE A 56 6.41 3.84 0.37
N GLN A 57 7.05 3.40 -0.71
CA GLN A 57 6.45 2.85 -1.93
C GLN A 57 7.27 1.64 -2.37
N PHE A 58 6.65 0.75 -3.14
CA PHE A 58 7.28 -0.42 -3.72
C PHE A 58 7.15 -0.41 -5.24
N THR A 59 8.09 -1.06 -5.92
CA THR A 59 8.03 -1.27 -7.36
C THR A 59 8.26 -2.75 -7.66
N PHE A 60 7.44 -3.31 -8.54
CA PHE A 60 7.57 -4.68 -9.05
C PHE A 60 7.76 -4.74 -10.58
N ASN A 61 7.93 -3.57 -11.22
CA ASN A 61 8.34 -3.40 -12.61
C ASN A 61 9.10 -2.06 -12.77
N ASP A 62 9.71 -1.86 -13.94
CA ASP A 62 10.56 -0.69 -14.21
C ASP A 62 9.74 0.59 -14.43
N GLU A 63 8.55 0.51 -15.01
CA GLU A 63 7.67 1.64 -15.27
C GLU A 63 7.25 2.35 -13.97
N MET A 64 6.92 1.57 -12.93
CA MET A 64 6.59 2.10 -11.60
C MET A 64 7.72 2.95 -10.99
N SER A 65 8.98 2.66 -11.37
CA SER A 65 10.16 3.37 -10.85
C SER A 65 10.33 4.78 -11.44
N GLN A 66 9.80 5.03 -12.64
CA GLN A 66 10.00 6.30 -13.35
C GLN A 66 9.34 7.47 -12.60
N GLY A 67 8.08 7.29 -12.19
CA GLY A 67 7.34 8.31 -11.42
C GLY A 67 7.96 8.61 -10.06
N LEU A 68 8.41 7.57 -9.35
CA LEU A 68 9.09 7.70 -8.05
C LEU A 68 10.42 8.47 -8.18
N ARG A 69 11.25 8.13 -9.17
CA ARG A 69 12.51 8.83 -9.44
C ARG A 69 12.25 10.30 -9.77
N ALA A 70 11.30 10.59 -10.65
CA ALA A 70 10.94 11.95 -11.03
C ALA A 70 10.35 12.78 -9.87
N ALA A 71 9.71 12.12 -8.90
CA ALA A 71 9.20 12.75 -7.68
C ALA A 71 10.24 12.89 -6.55
N GLY A 72 11.48 12.41 -6.76
CA GLY A 72 12.57 12.51 -5.78
C GLY A 72 12.53 11.48 -4.66
N TYR A 73 11.92 10.32 -4.89
CA TYR A 73 12.04 9.19 -3.96
C TYR A 73 13.43 8.56 -4.05
N GLU A 74 13.93 8.07 -2.91
CA GLU A 74 15.18 7.35 -2.79
C GLU A 74 14.93 5.84 -2.84
N LYS A 75 15.60 5.14 -3.76
CA LYS A 75 15.56 3.68 -3.89
C LYS A 75 16.53 3.03 -2.92
N ILE A 76 16.12 1.96 -2.23
CA ILE A 76 17.06 0.99 -1.68
C ILE A 76 17.33 -0.04 -2.78
N ASP A 77 18.56 -0.04 -3.31
CA ASP A 77 18.93 -0.91 -4.44
C ASP A 77 19.26 -2.34 -4.00
N ARG A 78 18.26 -2.99 -3.39
CA ARG A 78 18.26 -4.37 -2.93
C ARG A 78 16.91 -4.98 -3.31
N ASP A 79 16.95 -6.06 -4.10
CA ASP A 79 15.74 -6.82 -4.43
C ASP A 79 15.25 -7.59 -3.19
N LEU A 80 14.02 -7.30 -2.77
CA LEU A 80 13.41 -7.90 -1.59
C LEU A 80 12.99 -9.36 -1.80
N ASN A 81 13.03 -9.87 -3.04
CA ASN A 81 12.78 -11.26 -3.41
C ASN A 81 14.09 -12.02 -3.76
N THR A 82 15.26 -11.48 -3.41
CA THR A 82 16.55 -12.06 -3.85
C THR A 82 16.65 -13.56 -3.52
N GLY A 83 16.72 -14.38 -4.57
CA GLY A 83 16.89 -15.83 -4.47
C GLY A 83 15.61 -16.64 -4.24
N ALA A 84 14.48 -15.98 -4.00
CA ALA A 84 13.16 -16.62 -3.88
C ALA A 84 12.49 -16.83 -5.26
N GLY A 85 12.89 -16.02 -6.25
CA GLY A 85 12.19 -15.94 -7.54
C GLY A 85 11.06 -14.92 -7.50
N GLY A 86 10.18 -14.93 -8.50
CA GLY A 86 9.06 -13.97 -8.58
C GLY A 86 9.43 -12.60 -9.16
N ASP A 87 8.64 -11.59 -8.80
CA ASP A 87 8.86 -10.21 -9.27
C ASP A 87 10.04 -9.59 -8.50
N PHE A 88 10.86 -8.76 -9.16
CA PHE A 88 11.89 -7.97 -8.49
C PHE A 88 11.24 -6.83 -7.70
N ILE A 89 11.29 -6.89 -6.37
CA ILE A 89 10.63 -5.90 -5.50
C ILE A 89 11.67 -4.95 -4.94
N PHE A 90 11.48 -3.64 -5.15
CA PHE A 90 12.35 -2.62 -4.56
C PHE A 90 11.57 -1.65 -3.68
N LEU A 91 12.15 -1.31 -2.53
CA LEU A 91 11.62 -0.31 -1.61
C LEU A 91 12.12 1.09 -2.00
N TRP A 92 11.20 2.05 -1.97
CA TRP A 92 11.46 3.47 -2.15
C TRP A 92 10.94 4.25 -0.96
N PHE A 93 11.63 5.31 -0.56
CA PHE A 93 11.16 6.18 0.50
C PHE A 93 11.31 7.66 0.15
N TYR A 94 10.49 8.50 0.78
CA TYR A 94 10.46 9.94 0.57
C TYR A 94 10.45 10.70 1.89
N ARG A 95 11.12 11.86 1.89
CA ARG A 95 11.21 12.77 3.04
C ARG A 95 10.49 14.07 2.72
N GLY A 96 9.18 14.05 2.87
CA GLY A 96 8.33 15.21 2.61
C GLY A 96 8.17 16.12 3.82
N SER A 97 7.69 17.33 3.56
CA SER A 97 7.43 18.35 4.59
C SER A 97 6.11 19.11 4.38
N SER A 98 5.27 18.65 3.44
CA SER A 98 3.96 19.25 3.22
C SER A 98 3.02 18.95 4.40
N LYS A 99 1.87 19.64 4.47
CA LYS A 99 0.82 19.34 5.46
C LYS A 99 0.25 17.92 5.38
N TYR A 100 0.51 17.21 4.28
CA TYR A 100 0.08 15.84 4.03
C TYR A 100 1.17 14.81 4.43
N ASP A 101 2.38 15.28 4.70
CA ASP A 101 3.52 14.44 5.06
C ASP A 101 3.62 14.31 6.59
N VAL A 102 3.11 13.19 7.11
CA VAL A 102 3.22 12.86 8.53
C VAL A 102 4.38 11.88 8.76
N PRO A 103 5.34 12.19 9.65
CA PRO A 103 6.48 11.31 9.93
C PRO A 103 6.07 9.88 10.29
N ILE A 104 6.81 8.91 9.77
CA ILE A 104 6.71 7.51 10.19
C ILE A 104 7.56 7.32 11.46
N VAL A 105 6.96 6.75 12.49
CA VAL A 105 7.57 6.55 13.82
C VAL A 105 7.78 5.08 14.16
N ASP A 106 7.11 4.16 13.46
CA ASP A 106 7.29 2.73 13.66
C ASP A 106 7.00 1.93 12.39
N LEU A 107 7.60 0.74 12.30
CA LEU A 107 7.45 -0.19 11.20
C LEU A 107 7.31 -1.62 11.73
N GLN A 108 6.41 -2.39 11.12
CA GLN A 108 6.24 -3.82 11.39
C GLN A 108 6.07 -4.60 10.09
N VAL A 109 6.39 -5.89 10.11
CA VAL A 109 6.11 -6.82 9.02
C VAL A 109 5.09 -7.85 9.51
N SER A 110 4.13 -8.18 8.66
CA SER A 110 3.31 -9.39 8.83
C SER A 110 3.80 -10.46 7.87
N THR A 111 3.84 -11.71 8.34
CA THR A 111 4.20 -12.87 7.51
C THR A 111 3.10 -13.92 7.40
N GLU A 112 1.92 -13.61 7.94
CA GLU A 112 0.72 -14.44 7.92
C GLU A 112 -0.51 -13.56 8.19
N ALA A 113 -1.68 -13.98 7.70
CA ALA A 113 -2.90 -13.19 7.77
C ALA A 113 -3.38 -12.90 9.21
N ALA A 114 -3.14 -13.84 10.13
CA ALA A 114 -3.52 -13.72 11.54
C ALA A 114 -2.83 -12.53 12.24
N ASP A 115 -1.65 -12.13 11.79
CA ASP A 115 -0.88 -11.03 12.35
C ASP A 115 -1.36 -9.66 11.87
N GLU A 116 -2.18 -9.59 10.82
CA GLU A 116 -2.51 -8.35 10.12
C GLU A 116 -3.60 -7.56 10.85
N ALA A 117 -4.77 -8.16 11.06
CA ALA A 117 -5.96 -7.46 11.53
C ALA A 117 -5.77 -6.73 12.89
N PRO A 118 -5.06 -7.29 13.89
CA PRO A 118 -4.78 -6.58 15.14
C PRO A 118 -3.97 -5.28 14.97
N LYS A 119 -3.19 -5.12 13.90
CA LYS A 119 -2.32 -3.96 13.67
C LYS A 119 -3.10 -2.67 13.40
N PHE A 120 -4.26 -2.76 12.75
CA PHE A 120 -5.15 -1.61 12.56
C PHE A 120 -5.56 -0.98 13.90
N ASN A 121 -5.89 -1.81 14.90
CA ASN A 121 -6.34 -1.36 16.21
C ASN A 121 -5.26 -0.64 17.04
N VAL A 122 -3.98 -0.82 16.69
CA VAL A 122 -2.85 -0.15 17.35
C VAL A 122 -2.24 0.97 16.49
N GLY A 123 -2.96 1.39 15.44
CA GLY A 123 -2.67 2.58 14.64
C GLY A 123 -1.62 2.37 13.55
N PHE A 124 -1.46 1.14 13.06
CA PHE A 124 -0.65 0.86 11.87
C PHE A 124 -1.51 0.82 10.62
N ASP A 125 -0.94 1.34 9.53
CA ASP A 125 -1.47 1.26 8.17
C ASP A 125 -0.67 0.25 7.37
N ARG A 126 -1.36 -0.61 6.61
CA ARG A 126 -0.70 -1.57 5.71
C ARG A 126 -0.32 -0.88 4.40
N LEU A 127 0.93 -1.02 3.97
CA LEU A 127 1.32 -0.68 2.61
C LEU A 127 0.91 -1.80 1.67
N ALA A 128 0.33 -1.43 0.53
CA ALA A 128 0.04 -2.41 -0.53
C ALA A 128 1.34 -2.85 -1.21
N CYS A 129 1.31 -4.02 -1.86
CA CYS A 129 2.41 -4.86 -2.32
C CYS A 129 2.66 -6.04 -1.39
N ASP A 130 2.36 -7.23 -1.90
CA ASP A 130 2.87 -8.49 -1.36
C ASP A 130 4.37 -8.55 -1.63
N LEU A 131 5.21 -8.52 -0.59
CA LEU A 131 6.67 -8.47 -0.76
C LEU A 131 7.24 -9.80 -1.27
N ASN A 132 6.45 -10.88 -1.27
CA ASN A 132 6.75 -12.18 -1.86
C ASN A 132 6.06 -12.37 -3.23
N ARG A 133 5.68 -11.28 -3.89
CA ARG A 133 4.87 -11.33 -5.12
C ARG A 133 5.48 -12.27 -6.18
N LYS A 134 4.70 -13.29 -6.55
CA LYS A 134 5.05 -14.37 -7.50
C LYS A 134 6.25 -15.25 -7.09
N ALA A 135 6.67 -15.20 -5.84
CA ALA A 135 7.70 -16.08 -5.28
C ALA A 135 7.12 -17.34 -4.61
N GLU A 136 5.80 -17.55 -4.69
CA GLU A 136 5.08 -18.74 -4.16
C GLU A 136 5.21 -18.97 -2.64
N GLY A 137 5.54 -17.93 -1.86
CA GLY A 137 5.63 -17.97 -0.40
C GLY A 137 4.44 -17.37 0.35
N ASN A 138 4.68 -17.02 1.62
CA ASN A 138 3.67 -16.36 2.44
C ASN A 138 3.38 -14.95 1.90
N TRP A 139 2.18 -14.43 2.18
CA TRP A 139 1.84 -13.02 1.93
C TRP A 139 2.55 -12.12 2.94
N ILE A 140 3.47 -11.29 2.47
CA ILE A 140 4.29 -10.44 3.33
C ILE A 140 3.91 -8.97 3.11
N TYR A 141 3.63 -8.25 4.18
CA TYR A 141 3.29 -6.83 4.10
C TYR A 141 4.08 -5.98 5.10
N LEU A 142 4.49 -4.79 4.66
CA LEU A 142 5.04 -3.75 5.52
C LEU A 142 3.91 -2.88 6.08
N TRP A 143 4.00 -2.57 7.36
CA TRP A 143 3.07 -1.73 8.10
C TRP A 143 3.78 -0.50 8.63
N VAL A 144 3.13 0.65 8.53
CA VAL A 144 3.66 1.95 8.98
C VAL A 144 2.80 2.51 10.10
N LYS A 145 3.43 3.07 11.13
CA LYS A 145 2.75 3.89 12.14
C LYS A 145 3.22 5.32 12.02
N ARG A 146 2.27 6.25 11.97
CA ARG A 146 2.54 7.68 11.83
C ARG A 146 2.54 8.39 13.17
N GLU A 147 3.30 9.47 13.28
CA GLU A 147 3.43 10.27 14.51
C GLU A 147 2.06 10.74 15.03
N LYS A 148 1.17 11.12 14.11
CA LYS A 148 -0.17 11.63 14.41
C LYS A 148 -1.21 10.80 13.69
N PRO A 149 -2.44 10.72 14.21
CA PRO A 149 -3.57 10.18 13.46
C PRO A 149 -3.68 10.85 12.10
N VAL A 150 -3.93 10.03 11.08
CA VAL A 150 -4.16 10.48 9.71
C VAL A 150 -5.50 9.98 9.21
N TYR A 151 -5.98 10.67 8.19
CA TYR A 151 -7.24 10.40 7.53
C TYR A 151 -7.04 10.50 6.02
N ILE A 152 -7.69 9.65 5.26
CA ILE A 152 -7.72 9.74 3.81
C ILE A 152 -8.64 10.89 3.44
N CYS A 153 -8.11 11.94 2.83
CA CYS A 153 -8.88 13.13 2.39
C CYS A 153 -9.19 13.13 0.89
N ASP A 154 -8.56 12.23 0.14
CA ASP A 154 -8.76 12.15 -1.30
C ASP A 154 -8.41 10.78 -1.84
N VAL A 155 -9.10 10.36 -2.91
CA VAL A 155 -8.83 9.13 -3.66
C VAL A 155 -8.93 9.37 -5.15
N THR A 156 -8.05 8.75 -5.91
CA THR A 156 -8.08 8.74 -7.39
C THR A 156 -7.51 7.42 -7.91
N ALA A 157 -7.47 7.24 -9.22
CA ALA A 157 -6.84 6.10 -9.87
C ALA A 157 -6.13 6.54 -11.16
N THR A 158 -5.20 5.72 -11.63
CA THR A 158 -4.56 5.87 -12.94
C THR A 158 -4.61 4.53 -13.66
N ASP A 159 -4.75 4.56 -14.98
CA ASP A 159 -4.70 3.39 -15.88
C ASP A 159 -3.39 3.33 -16.71
N ASN A 160 -2.44 4.19 -16.35
CA ASN A 160 -1.11 4.28 -16.92
C ASN A 160 -0.18 5.00 -15.95
N TYR A 161 1.13 4.98 -16.25
CA TYR A 161 2.18 5.55 -15.40
C TYR A 161 2.44 7.05 -15.63
N GLY A 162 1.78 7.68 -16.62
CA GLY A 162 2.11 9.02 -17.10
C GLY A 162 1.88 10.13 -16.07
N SER A 163 1.00 9.90 -15.09
CA SER A 163 0.68 10.86 -14.03
C SER A 163 1.33 10.54 -12.68
N ASP A 164 2.11 9.45 -12.57
CA ASP A 164 2.66 8.97 -11.30
C ASP A 164 3.54 10.02 -10.62
N ALA A 165 4.46 10.64 -11.37
CA ALA A 165 5.34 11.68 -10.84
C ALA A 165 4.55 12.84 -10.23
N MET A 166 3.52 13.32 -10.94
CA MET A 166 2.66 14.42 -10.50
C MET A 166 1.84 14.02 -9.27
N ASN A 167 1.31 12.80 -9.22
CA ASN A 167 0.58 12.29 -8.06
C ASN A 167 1.49 12.22 -6.83
N PHE A 168 2.69 11.67 -6.97
CA PHE A 168 3.67 11.63 -5.88
C PHE A 168 4.11 13.02 -5.41
N GLN A 169 4.30 13.97 -6.32
CA GLN A 169 4.61 15.38 -5.97
C GLN A 169 3.45 16.05 -5.23
N ASN A 170 2.21 15.71 -5.58
CA ASN A 170 0.99 16.19 -4.92
C ASN A 170 0.62 15.42 -3.64
N ALA A 171 1.60 14.73 -3.04
CA ALA A 171 1.50 13.99 -1.79
C ALA A 171 0.53 12.79 -1.80
N TYR A 172 0.14 12.27 -2.96
CA TYR A 172 -0.55 10.99 -3.01
C TYR A 172 0.40 9.84 -2.65
N ILE A 173 -0.21 8.78 -2.14
CA ILE A 173 0.37 7.47 -1.86
C ILE A 173 -0.32 6.51 -2.83
N ARG A 174 0.47 5.83 -3.67
CA ARG A 174 -0.04 4.76 -4.51
C ARG A 174 -0.33 3.54 -3.65
N VAL A 175 -1.43 2.86 -3.93
CA VAL A 175 -1.68 1.50 -3.48
C VAL A 175 -0.88 0.62 -4.44
N ASP A 176 0.33 0.17 -4.05
CA ASP A 176 1.23 -0.63 -4.90
C ASP A 176 0.74 -2.07 -5.13
N GLU A 177 -0.49 -2.20 -5.61
CA GLU A 177 -1.08 -3.42 -6.14
C GLU A 177 -1.88 -3.05 -7.39
N ASP A 178 -1.66 -3.81 -8.47
CA ASP A 178 -2.31 -3.58 -9.76
C ASP A 178 -3.70 -4.19 -9.70
N THR A 179 -4.76 -3.38 -9.81
CA THR A 179 -6.13 -3.89 -9.68
C THR A 179 -6.49 -4.91 -10.77
N ASN A 180 -5.71 -4.95 -11.86
CA ASN A 180 -5.82 -5.90 -12.95
C ASN A 180 -4.85 -7.10 -12.83
N ARG A 181 -4.32 -7.42 -11.63
CA ARG A 181 -3.31 -8.47 -11.45
C ARG A 181 -3.77 -9.78 -12.10
N GLY A 182 -3.03 -10.24 -13.10
CA GLY A 182 -3.31 -11.49 -13.81
C GLY A 182 -4.51 -11.43 -14.79
N ALA A 183 -5.19 -10.29 -14.91
CA ALA A 183 -6.25 -10.09 -15.90
C ALA A 183 -5.74 -9.65 -17.28
N GLY A 184 -4.51 -9.11 -17.33
CA GLY A 184 -4.00 -8.38 -18.50
C GLY A 184 -4.57 -6.96 -18.54
N GLY A 185 -4.56 -6.31 -19.71
CA GLY A 185 -5.09 -4.95 -19.86
C GLY A 185 -4.17 -3.86 -19.33
N ALA A 186 -4.75 -2.75 -18.89
CA ALA A 186 -4.02 -1.62 -18.33
C ALA A 186 -3.47 -1.94 -16.93
N SER A 187 -2.30 -1.42 -16.56
CA SER A 187 -1.87 -1.42 -15.16
C SER A 187 -2.59 -0.30 -14.42
N ILE A 188 -3.43 -0.68 -13.46
CA ILE A 188 -4.30 0.27 -12.78
C ILE A 188 -3.93 0.36 -11.31
N PHE A 189 -3.72 1.57 -10.85
CA PHE A 189 -3.38 1.83 -9.45
C PHE A 189 -4.37 2.81 -8.82
N ILE A 190 -4.81 2.47 -7.61
CA ILE A 190 -5.55 3.38 -6.73
C ILE A 190 -4.53 4.26 -6.01
N TRP A 191 -4.89 5.51 -5.77
CA TRP A 191 -4.10 6.49 -5.04
C TRP A 191 -4.93 7.11 -3.94
N TYR A 192 -4.31 7.43 -2.81
CA TYR A 192 -4.94 8.17 -1.74
C TYR A 192 -4.03 9.27 -1.20
N ARG A 193 -4.61 10.32 -0.62
CA ARG A 193 -3.87 11.38 0.06
C ARG A 193 -4.33 11.49 1.50
N LEU A 194 -3.37 11.71 2.39
CA LEU A 194 -3.60 11.80 3.82
C LEU A 194 -3.77 13.25 4.28
N THR A 195 -4.47 13.45 5.38
CA THR A 195 -4.57 14.70 6.14
C THR A 195 -4.51 14.39 7.64
N THR A 196 -4.18 15.38 8.46
CA THR A 196 -4.31 15.32 9.92
C THR A 196 -5.61 15.95 10.44
N ASP A 197 -6.38 16.59 9.55
CA ASP A 197 -7.67 17.18 9.86
C ASP A 197 -8.80 16.16 9.64
N PRO A 198 -9.44 15.65 10.71
CA PRO A 198 -10.52 14.68 10.59
C PRO A 198 -11.74 15.23 9.83
N GLN A 199 -11.93 16.54 9.70
CA GLN A 199 -13.06 17.11 8.96
C GLN A 199 -12.89 17.04 7.44
N GLN A 200 -11.65 16.81 6.97
CA GLN A 200 -11.34 16.70 5.53
C GLN A 200 -11.39 15.25 5.02
N GLY A 201 -11.59 14.28 5.90
CA GLY A 201 -11.51 12.87 5.53
C GLY A 201 -12.74 12.34 4.79
N LEU A 202 -12.55 11.21 4.12
CA LEU A 202 -13.59 10.47 3.42
C LEU A 202 -14.38 9.62 4.42
N LYS A 203 -15.70 9.53 4.22
CA LYS A 203 -16.65 8.80 5.07
C LYS A 203 -16.78 7.34 4.69
N ASP A 204 -16.98 7.10 3.41
CA ASP A 204 -17.34 5.79 2.90
C ASP A 204 -16.72 5.58 1.52
N LEU A 205 -16.39 4.33 1.24
CA LEU A 205 -15.94 3.85 -0.05
C LEU A 205 -16.89 2.75 -0.51
N LYS A 206 -17.22 2.75 -1.80
CA LYS A 206 -17.99 1.68 -2.46
C LYS A 206 -17.29 1.24 -3.73
N VAL A 207 -17.62 0.04 -4.19
CA VAL A 207 -17.21 -0.48 -5.50
C VAL A 207 -18.46 -0.91 -6.25
N SER A 208 -18.64 -0.43 -7.47
CA SER A 208 -19.66 -0.95 -8.38
C SER A 208 -19.03 -1.90 -9.38
N THR A 209 -19.70 -3.01 -9.65
CA THR A 209 -19.32 -4.06 -10.63
C THR A 209 -20.42 -4.32 -11.66
N SER A 210 -21.55 -3.61 -11.55
CA SER A 210 -22.67 -3.63 -12.50
C SER A 210 -23.21 -2.21 -12.72
N ASP A 211 -24.02 -2.02 -13.77
CA ASP A 211 -24.66 -0.73 -14.05
C ASP A 211 -25.69 -0.37 -12.97
N GLU A 212 -26.43 -1.33 -12.43
CA GLU A 212 -27.40 -1.08 -11.35
C GLU A 212 -26.71 -0.50 -10.11
N GLU A 213 -25.53 -1.03 -9.74
CA GLU A 213 -24.72 -0.49 -8.64
C GLU A 213 -24.17 0.89 -8.97
N TYR A 214 -23.69 1.09 -10.20
CA TYR A 214 -23.19 2.37 -10.68
C TYR A 214 -24.26 3.47 -10.57
N GLN A 215 -25.44 3.24 -11.15
CA GLN A 215 -26.56 4.19 -11.06
C GLN A 215 -27.04 4.34 -9.62
N GLY A 216 -27.04 3.26 -8.84
CA GLY A 216 -27.40 3.26 -7.43
C GLY A 216 -26.52 4.17 -6.59
N PHE A 217 -25.20 4.13 -6.74
CA PHE A 217 -24.27 4.99 -6.01
C PHE A 217 -24.32 6.44 -6.49
N LYS A 218 -24.49 6.66 -7.81
CA LYS A 218 -24.73 7.99 -8.37
C LYS A 218 -25.98 8.65 -7.76
N ASN A 219 -27.08 7.92 -7.66
CA ASN A 219 -28.34 8.39 -7.05
C ASN A 219 -28.20 8.68 -5.55
N GLN A 220 -27.30 7.97 -4.86
CA GLN A 220 -26.94 8.22 -3.46
C GLN A 220 -25.89 9.35 -3.27
N GLN A 221 -25.58 10.06 -4.35
CA GLN A 221 -24.64 11.19 -4.38
C GLN A 221 -23.21 10.81 -3.97
N TYR A 222 -22.78 9.59 -4.28
CA TYR A 222 -21.36 9.25 -4.25
C TYR A 222 -20.64 9.88 -5.44
N GLN A 223 -19.36 10.18 -5.24
CA GLN A 223 -18.46 10.64 -6.28
C GLN A 223 -17.66 9.44 -6.79
N SER A 224 -17.62 9.24 -8.11
CA SER A 224 -16.79 8.19 -8.72
C SER A 224 -15.36 8.68 -8.89
N VAL A 225 -14.41 7.81 -8.66
CA VAL A 225 -13.07 7.93 -9.25
C VAL A 225 -13.22 7.75 -10.76
N ASN A 226 -12.64 8.67 -11.55
CA ASN A 226 -12.85 8.75 -13.00
C ASN A 226 -11.95 7.78 -13.79
N VAL A 227 -11.87 6.52 -13.35
CA VAL A 227 -11.14 5.44 -14.02
C VAL A 227 -11.93 4.15 -13.81
N ASN A 228 -12.17 3.41 -14.88
CA ASN A 228 -12.64 2.03 -14.77
C ASN A 228 -11.47 1.17 -14.30
N LEU A 229 -11.58 0.61 -13.09
CA LEU A 229 -10.55 -0.19 -12.43
C LEU A 229 -10.32 -1.57 -13.07
N ASN A 230 -11.02 -1.87 -14.15
CA ASN A 230 -10.92 -3.10 -14.91
C ASN A 230 -10.69 -2.85 -16.41
N THR A 231 -10.11 -1.69 -16.75
CA THR A 231 -9.94 -1.25 -18.15
C THR A 231 -8.96 -2.15 -18.91
N GLY A 232 -9.36 -2.53 -20.14
CA GLY A 232 -8.51 -3.29 -21.05
C GLY A 232 -8.47 -4.80 -20.80
N THR A 233 -9.17 -5.32 -19.79
CA THR A 233 -9.18 -6.74 -19.46
C THR A 233 -10.24 -7.55 -20.20
N GLY A 234 -11.22 -6.87 -20.82
CA GLY A 234 -12.44 -7.49 -21.35
C GLY A 234 -13.45 -7.91 -20.28
N GLY A 235 -13.18 -7.62 -19.00
CA GLY A 235 -14.10 -7.85 -17.89
C GLY A 235 -15.17 -6.77 -17.73
N SER A 236 -16.00 -6.90 -16.69
CA SER A 236 -17.05 -5.94 -16.35
C SER A 236 -16.44 -4.60 -15.91
N PRO A 237 -17.05 -3.44 -16.24
CA PRO A 237 -16.62 -2.16 -15.70
C PRO A 237 -16.69 -2.15 -14.17
N VAL A 238 -15.60 -1.70 -13.54
CA VAL A 238 -15.48 -1.58 -12.08
C VAL A 238 -15.13 -0.15 -11.71
N TYR A 239 -15.83 0.44 -10.75
CA TYR A 239 -15.57 1.82 -10.31
C TYR A 239 -15.49 1.93 -8.80
N LEU A 240 -14.50 2.67 -8.33
CA LEU A 240 -14.38 3.11 -6.94
C LEU A 240 -15.19 4.38 -6.73
N TRP A 241 -15.96 4.41 -5.66
CA TRP A 241 -16.81 5.53 -5.25
C TRP A 241 -16.46 5.98 -3.86
N TYR A 242 -16.61 7.28 -3.58
CA TYR A 242 -16.37 7.85 -2.27
C TYR A 242 -17.43 8.88 -1.88
N LYS A 243 -17.54 9.12 -0.57
CA LYS A 243 -18.39 10.16 0.03
C LYS A 243 -17.63 10.88 1.13
N ARG A 244 -17.82 12.19 1.25
CA ARG A 244 -17.19 13.04 2.30
C ARG A 244 -18.18 13.29 3.45
N ALA A 245 -17.74 13.21 4.72
CA ALA A 245 -18.47 13.62 5.94
C ALA A 245 -17.58 13.48 7.21
N ASP A 246 -18.15 13.76 8.40
CA ASP A 246 -17.48 13.81 9.72
C ASP A 246 -16.99 12.47 10.32
N CYS A 247 -16.80 11.40 9.53
CA CYS A 247 -16.29 10.10 10.02
C CYS A 247 -15.16 9.61 9.13
N SER A 248 -13.93 9.83 9.51
CA SER A 248 -12.83 9.77 8.55
C SER A 248 -12.11 8.43 8.49
N ILE A 249 -12.08 7.85 7.29
CA ILE A 249 -11.29 6.66 6.96
C ILE A 249 -9.82 6.96 7.22
N ARG A 250 -9.13 6.07 7.92
CA ARG A 250 -7.71 6.18 8.27
C ARG A 250 -6.80 5.44 7.32
N SER A 251 -7.26 4.27 6.85
CA SER A 251 -6.46 3.33 6.05
C SER A 251 -7.25 2.81 4.86
N LEU A 252 -6.54 2.53 3.76
CA LEU A 252 -7.08 1.97 2.51
C LEU A 252 -6.05 1.03 1.90
N SER A 253 -6.48 -0.16 1.47
CA SER A 253 -5.61 -1.13 0.81
C SER A 253 -6.42 -2.11 -0.05
N LEU A 254 -5.73 -3.03 -0.73
CA LEU A 254 -6.32 -4.12 -1.52
C LEU A 254 -5.97 -5.47 -0.92
N ILE A 255 -6.98 -6.27 -0.60
CA ILE A 255 -6.83 -7.64 -0.11
C ILE A 255 -6.82 -8.57 -1.32
N ILE A 256 -5.70 -9.24 -1.51
CA ILE A 256 -5.54 -10.34 -2.47
C ILE A 256 -5.40 -11.69 -1.75
N ASN A 257 -4.88 -11.70 -0.52
CA ASN A 257 -4.93 -12.86 0.35
C ASN A 257 -6.35 -13.09 0.87
N MET A 258 -7.10 -13.99 0.25
CA MET A 258 -8.50 -14.25 0.63
C MET A 258 -8.66 -14.80 2.04
N GLU A 259 -7.61 -15.41 2.64
CA GLU A 259 -7.63 -15.87 4.02
C GLU A 259 -7.73 -14.71 5.03
N ALA A 260 -7.26 -13.51 4.65
CA ALA A 260 -7.31 -12.32 5.49
C ALA A 260 -8.70 -11.69 5.57
N VAL A 261 -9.59 -11.96 4.61
CA VAL A 261 -10.88 -11.28 4.47
C VAL A 261 -11.74 -11.40 5.73
N GLU A 262 -11.94 -12.63 6.21
CA GLU A 262 -12.78 -12.86 7.40
C GLU A 262 -12.10 -12.36 8.69
N LEU A 263 -10.78 -12.36 8.75
CA LEU A 263 -10.03 -11.82 9.90
C LEU A 263 -10.16 -10.30 9.98
N TYR A 264 -10.13 -9.64 8.83
CA TYR A 264 -10.31 -8.19 8.69
C TYR A 264 -11.73 -7.78 9.10
N ASP A 265 -12.75 -8.44 8.54
CA ASP A 265 -14.16 -8.17 8.87
C ASP A 265 -14.43 -8.30 10.38
N ARG A 266 -13.95 -9.39 10.99
CA ARG A 266 -14.13 -9.63 12.44
C ARG A 266 -13.40 -8.62 13.32
N SER A 267 -12.38 -7.95 12.78
CA SER A 267 -11.59 -6.93 13.49
C SER A 267 -12.07 -5.49 13.22
N GLY A 268 -13.21 -5.33 12.55
CA GLY A 268 -13.82 -4.03 12.27
C GLY A 268 -13.29 -3.31 11.03
N VAL A 269 -12.39 -3.94 10.27
CA VAL A 269 -11.98 -3.44 8.94
C VAL A 269 -13.12 -3.68 7.97
N GLN A 270 -13.49 -2.66 7.19
CA GLN A 270 -14.55 -2.77 6.19
C GLN A 270 -13.98 -3.39 4.92
N VAL A 271 -14.36 -4.63 4.59
CA VAL A 271 -14.01 -5.27 3.33
C VAL A 271 -15.16 -5.15 2.33
N ILE A 272 -14.90 -4.50 1.20
CA ILE A 272 -15.85 -4.43 0.09
C ILE A 272 -15.67 -5.69 -0.76
N LYS A 273 -16.49 -6.73 -0.48
CA LYS A 273 -16.46 -8.05 -1.15
C LYS A 273 -16.98 -7.99 -2.59
N LYS A 274 -16.35 -7.17 -3.42
CA LYS A 274 -16.61 -6.97 -4.85
C LYS A 274 -15.29 -7.19 -5.58
N ASN A 275 -15.22 -8.23 -6.40
CA ASN A 275 -14.01 -8.57 -7.12
C ASN A 275 -13.66 -7.47 -8.12
N LEU A 276 -12.48 -6.84 -7.97
CA LEU A 276 -12.03 -5.80 -8.89
C LEU A 276 -11.75 -6.35 -10.30
N ASN A 277 -11.46 -7.64 -10.42
CA ASN A 277 -11.30 -8.37 -11.68
C ASN A 277 -12.59 -9.07 -12.14
N SER A 278 -13.76 -8.51 -11.82
CA SER A 278 -15.06 -9.10 -12.20
C SER A 278 -15.18 -9.30 -13.71
N GLY A 279 -15.68 -10.46 -14.13
CA GLY A 279 -15.90 -10.77 -15.55
C GLY A 279 -14.63 -11.18 -16.33
N ASN A 280 -13.48 -11.35 -15.67
CA ASN A 280 -12.26 -11.89 -16.28
C ASN A 280 -11.58 -12.94 -15.37
N LYS A 281 -10.37 -13.37 -15.72
CA LYS A 281 -9.60 -14.42 -15.01
C LYS A 281 -8.47 -13.88 -14.12
N GLY A 282 -8.47 -12.58 -13.83
CA GLY A 282 -7.53 -11.96 -12.92
C GLY A 282 -7.69 -12.43 -11.48
N ALA A 283 -6.73 -12.05 -10.65
CA ALA A 283 -6.73 -12.34 -9.24
C ALA A 283 -7.98 -11.76 -8.58
N THR A 284 -8.57 -12.52 -7.65
CA THR A 284 -9.65 -11.95 -6.83
C THR A 284 -9.04 -10.93 -5.88
N GLU A 285 -9.51 -9.70 -5.97
CA GLU A 285 -9.03 -8.59 -5.15
C GLU A 285 -10.22 -7.81 -4.60
N TYR A 286 -10.14 -7.45 -3.32
CA TYR A 286 -11.15 -6.66 -2.62
C TYR A 286 -10.55 -5.39 -2.04
N LEU A 287 -11.27 -4.27 -2.17
CA LEU A 287 -10.92 -3.04 -1.46
C LEU A 287 -11.23 -3.20 0.03
N CYS A 288 -10.32 -2.77 0.90
CA CYS A 288 -10.58 -2.67 2.32
C CYS A 288 -10.21 -1.30 2.89
N TYR A 289 -10.90 -0.88 3.93
CA TYR A 289 -10.60 0.36 4.63
C TYR A 289 -10.92 0.29 6.13
N TYR A 290 -10.23 1.08 6.94
CA TYR A 290 -10.38 1.15 8.40
C TYR A 290 -10.69 2.58 8.86
N ARG A 291 -11.47 2.74 9.94
CA ARG A 291 -11.98 4.03 10.46
C ARG A 291 -11.42 4.36 11.84
#